data_AF-A0A961ZHA5-F1
#
_entry.id   AF-A0A961ZHA5-F1
#
_cell.length_a   1.000
_cell.length_b   1.000
_cell.length_c   1.000
_cell.angle_alpha   90.00
_cell.angle_beta   90.00
_cell.angle_gamma   90.00
#
_symmetry.space_group_name_H-M   'P 1'
#
loop_
_entity.id
_entity.type
_entity.pdbx_description
1 polymer ?
#
loop_
_entity_poly.entity_id
_entity_poly.type
_entity_poly.pdbx_seq_one_letter_code
_entity_poly.pdbx_strand_id
1 'polypeptide(L)'
;MPVLAQGFSWPWDNERPKPIPREPARQAPAPLPNGAATGGWQERDSSSNSVCLNLEQRLVQESQRGSQSREVLPRIEADIRQLERTVRSLDAKLERSDCYEWFLFSKQLRNSRKCRDLSRDVEDNKRKLAGLEAERQQIQSSSGQSYQDEIIRALARNGCGSSYQEEARRRDSSPFSGLWQDEDSGGSGGGARYNALPFATYRTVCVRLCDGYYFPVSFSTLPNHFQRDSEVCQSKCAAPAQLYYYQNPGGAVDQMVAVDNNELYTKLKTAFLYRKEYVQGCSCKQAEYLPKSTMPGAKQAQNFGTQSIPGQALPSVGAADQDQRRSGPAAPARGKPQIGDALDPWRPR
;
A
#
# COMPACT_ATOMS: atom_id res chain seq x y z
N MET A 1 -13.36 -17.28 -72.71
CA MET A 1 -11.89 -17.13 -72.66
C MET A 1 -11.51 -16.61 -71.28
N PRO A 2 -11.03 -17.45 -70.35
CA PRO A 2 -10.58 -16.97 -69.03
C PRO A 2 -9.16 -16.41 -69.13
N VAL A 3 -8.92 -15.32 -68.42
CA VAL A 3 -7.63 -14.63 -68.33
C VAL A 3 -6.76 -15.37 -67.31
N LEU A 4 -5.56 -15.81 -67.74
CA LEU A 4 -4.55 -16.41 -66.87
C LEU A 4 -3.86 -15.31 -66.05
N ALA A 5 -3.98 -15.37 -64.72
CA ALA A 5 -3.18 -14.57 -63.80
C ALA A 5 -1.76 -15.16 -63.72
N GLN A 6 -0.77 -14.37 -64.09
CA GLN A 6 0.64 -14.72 -63.93
C GLN A 6 1.03 -14.48 -62.46
N GLY A 7 1.46 -15.54 -61.77
CA GLY A 7 1.91 -15.49 -60.38
C GLY A 7 3.26 -14.79 -60.25
N PHE A 8 3.33 -13.85 -59.33
CA PHE A 8 4.55 -13.16 -58.92
C PHE A 8 5.22 -13.97 -57.81
N SER A 9 6.41 -14.54 -58.04
CA SER A 9 7.19 -15.26 -57.02
C SER A 9 8.10 -14.30 -56.26
N TRP A 10 8.07 -14.36 -54.93
CA TRP A 10 8.87 -13.49 -54.08
C TRP A 10 10.30 -14.05 -53.85
N PRO A 11 11.30 -13.19 -53.55
CA PRO A 11 12.72 -13.59 -53.52
C PRO A 11 13.15 -14.54 -52.39
N TRP A 12 12.26 -14.93 -51.47
CA TRP A 12 12.56 -15.80 -50.33
C TRP A 12 11.96 -17.21 -50.47
N ASP A 13 11.46 -17.59 -51.66
CA ASP A 13 10.91 -18.94 -51.91
C ASP A 13 11.97 -20.05 -52.07
N ASN A 14 13.25 -19.71 -51.96
CA ASN A 14 14.35 -20.68 -52.04
C ASN A 14 15.14 -20.72 -50.75
N GLU A 15 14.66 -21.48 -49.76
CA GLU A 15 15.52 -22.10 -48.74
C GLU A 15 14.71 -23.13 -47.93
N ARG A 16 14.64 -24.36 -48.45
CA ARG A 16 14.31 -25.52 -47.60
C ARG A 16 15.58 -25.92 -46.86
N PRO A 17 15.65 -25.89 -45.52
CA PRO A 17 16.80 -26.42 -44.81
C PRO A 17 16.93 -27.93 -45.06
N LYS A 18 18.11 -28.37 -45.52
CA LYS A 18 18.46 -29.78 -45.67
C LYS A 18 18.40 -30.51 -44.31
N PRO A 19 17.86 -31.73 -44.24
CA PRO A 19 17.92 -32.51 -43.01
C PRO A 19 19.36 -32.92 -42.70
N ILE A 20 19.78 -32.67 -41.46
CA ILE A 20 21.10 -33.03 -40.94
C ILE A 20 21.11 -34.55 -40.64
N PRO A 21 22.13 -35.31 -41.06
CA PRO A 21 22.26 -36.72 -40.71
C PRO A 21 22.42 -36.90 -39.19
N ARG A 22 21.66 -37.82 -38.60
CA ARG A 22 21.80 -38.22 -37.19
C ARG A 22 23.11 -38.98 -37.00
N GLU A 23 23.97 -38.50 -36.12
CA GLU A 23 25.10 -39.26 -35.55
C GLU A 23 24.59 -40.54 -34.87
N PRO A 24 25.30 -41.69 -35.00
CA PRO A 24 24.90 -42.91 -34.32
C PRO A 24 25.10 -42.79 -32.81
N ALA A 25 24.06 -43.19 -32.08
CA ALA A 25 24.02 -43.26 -30.63
C ALA A 25 25.24 -44.02 -30.07
N ARG A 26 25.97 -43.39 -29.14
CA ARG A 26 26.91 -44.11 -28.28
C ARG A 26 26.14 -45.17 -27.49
N GLN A 27 26.66 -46.39 -27.53
CA GLN A 27 26.11 -47.55 -26.83
C GLN A 27 26.07 -47.31 -25.31
N ALA A 28 24.96 -47.72 -24.70
CA ALA A 28 24.81 -47.75 -23.25
C ALA A 28 25.77 -48.78 -22.61
N PRO A 29 26.36 -48.51 -21.44
CA PRO A 29 27.06 -49.53 -20.67
C PRO A 29 26.08 -50.57 -20.12
N ALA A 30 26.52 -51.82 -20.07
CA ALA A 30 25.77 -53.01 -19.70
C ALA A 30 25.17 -52.95 -18.26
N PRO A 31 24.05 -53.65 -17.99
CA PRO A 31 23.50 -53.74 -16.65
C PRO A 31 24.32 -54.71 -15.78
N LEU A 32 24.70 -54.27 -14.58
CA LEU A 32 25.25 -55.12 -13.53
C LEU A 32 24.12 -55.79 -12.74
N PRO A 33 24.34 -57.00 -12.17
CA PRO A 33 23.28 -57.81 -11.59
C PRO A 33 22.83 -57.31 -10.21
N ASN A 34 21.55 -57.56 -9.94
CA ASN A 34 20.77 -57.19 -8.77
C ASN A 34 21.48 -57.41 -7.43
N GLY A 35 21.64 -56.31 -6.68
CA GLY A 35 21.85 -56.29 -5.23
C GLY A 35 20.60 -55.75 -4.55
N ALA A 36 20.14 -56.46 -3.52
CA ALA A 36 18.84 -56.31 -2.89
C ALA A 36 18.61 -54.98 -2.14
N ALA A 37 17.35 -54.54 -2.20
CA ALA A 37 16.57 -53.76 -1.22
C ALA A 37 17.25 -52.58 -0.49
N THR A 38 16.80 -51.36 -0.77
CA THR A 38 16.13 -50.43 0.19
C THR A 38 15.93 -49.04 -0.43
N GLY A 39 14.72 -48.47 -0.27
CA GLY A 39 14.49 -47.02 -0.29
C GLY A 39 14.37 -46.33 -1.66
N GLY A 40 13.13 -45.99 -2.04
CA GLY A 40 12.87 -45.16 -3.22
C GLY A 40 13.34 -43.72 -3.02
N TRP A 41 14.43 -43.35 -3.71
CA TRP A 41 14.91 -41.96 -3.85
C TRP A 41 15.70 -41.78 -5.16
N GLN A 42 15.14 -42.11 -6.33
CA GLN A 42 15.81 -41.81 -7.62
C GLN A 42 14.90 -41.23 -8.72
N GLU A 43 13.58 -41.16 -8.51
CA GLU A 43 12.66 -40.56 -9.51
C GLU A 43 12.58 -39.02 -9.45
N ARG A 44 13.01 -38.38 -8.34
CA ARG A 44 12.85 -36.92 -8.13
C ARG A 44 13.84 -36.08 -8.94
N ASP A 45 15.05 -36.56 -9.20
CA ASP A 45 16.08 -35.73 -9.86
C ASP A 45 15.78 -35.49 -11.34
N SER A 46 15.34 -36.50 -12.09
CA SER A 46 15.06 -36.37 -13.52
C SER A 46 13.88 -35.43 -13.81
N SER A 47 12.85 -35.44 -12.95
CA SER A 47 11.70 -34.53 -13.08
C SER A 47 12.05 -33.10 -12.68
N SER A 48 12.78 -32.90 -11.57
CA SER A 48 13.26 -31.58 -11.14
C SER A 48 14.16 -30.93 -12.19
N ASN A 49 15.02 -31.69 -12.85
CA ASN A 49 15.88 -31.20 -13.93
C ASN A 49 15.09 -30.64 -15.13
N SER A 50 13.97 -31.29 -15.49
CA SER A 50 13.09 -30.81 -16.57
C SER A 50 12.31 -29.54 -16.21
N VAL A 51 11.91 -29.41 -14.94
CA VAL A 51 11.20 -28.24 -14.41
C VAL A 51 12.13 -27.03 -14.37
N CYS A 52 13.36 -27.22 -13.89
CA CYS A 52 14.37 -26.16 -13.85
C CYS A 52 14.67 -25.61 -15.24
N LEU A 53 14.93 -26.48 -16.22
CA LEU A 53 15.21 -26.06 -17.59
C LEU A 53 14.05 -25.26 -18.21
N ASN A 54 12.81 -25.66 -17.97
CA ASN A 54 11.63 -24.95 -18.49
C ASN A 54 11.50 -23.55 -17.88
N LEU A 55 11.71 -23.44 -16.57
CA LEU A 55 11.63 -22.17 -15.85
C LEU A 55 12.75 -21.20 -16.28
N GLU A 56 13.96 -21.70 -16.50
CA GLU A 56 15.08 -20.90 -17.00
C GLU A 56 14.82 -20.37 -18.41
N GLN A 57 14.28 -21.20 -19.30
CA GLN A 57 13.89 -20.77 -20.65
C GLN A 57 12.86 -19.63 -20.62
N ARG A 58 11.85 -19.73 -19.73
CA ARG A 58 10.85 -18.66 -19.55
C ARG A 58 11.47 -17.39 -18.98
N LEU A 59 12.42 -17.52 -18.05
CA LEU A 59 13.11 -16.38 -17.45
C LEU A 59 13.86 -15.56 -18.50
N VAL A 60 14.60 -16.23 -19.40
CA VAL A 60 15.35 -15.56 -20.47
C VAL A 60 14.38 -14.82 -21.41
N GLN A 61 13.28 -15.45 -21.80
CA GLN A 61 12.28 -14.83 -22.67
C GLN A 61 11.66 -13.57 -22.05
N GLU A 62 11.32 -13.61 -20.76
CA GLU A 62 10.74 -12.46 -20.07
C GLU A 62 11.77 -11.35 -19.81
N SER A 63 13.02 -11.72 -19.51
CA SER A 63 14.10 -10.74 -19.31
C SER A 63 14.37 -9.89 -20.56
N GLN A 64 14.29 -10.49 -21.74
CA GLN A 64 14.45 -9.79 -23.02
C GLN A 64 13.31 -8.79 -23.27
N ARG A 65 12.07 -9.14 -22.91
CA ARG A 65 10.91 -8.23 -22.98
C ARG A 65 11.06 -7.05 -22.03
N GLY A 66 11.49 -7.30 -20.79
CA GLY A 66 11.74 -6.26 -19.79
C GLY A 66 12.81 -5.25 -20.21
N SER A 67 13.84 -5.69 -20.95
CA SER A 67 14.87 -4.81 -21.50
C SER A 67 14.32 -3.83 -22.54
N GLN A 68 13.44 -4.30 -23.45
CA GLN A 68 12.81 -3.44 -24.47
C GLN A 68 11.91 -2.40 -23.83
N SER A 69 11.11 -2.78 -22.82
CA SER A 69 10.27 -1.85 -22.06
C SER A 69 11.08 -0.75 -21.36
N ARG A 70 12.25 -1.08 -20.80
CA ARG A 70 13.14 -0.09 -20.14
C ARG A 70 13.71 0.94 -21.11
N GLU A 71 13.95 0.56 -22.36
CA GLU A 71 14.47 1.48 -23.38
C GLU A 71 13.38 2.40 -23.96
N VAL A 72 12.15 1.89 -24.12
CA VAL A 72 11.05 2.65 -24.74
C VAL A 72 10.39 3.65 -23.77
N LEU A 73 10.32 3.31 -22.47
CA LEU A 73 9.61 4.12 -21.48
C LEU A 73 10.07 5.60 -21.38
N PRO A 74 11.38 5.92 -21.34
CA PRO A 74 11.85 7.31 -21.27
C PRO A 74 11.44 8.15 -22.48
N ARG A 75 11.31 7.52 -23.65
CA ARG A 75 10.89 8.19 -24.89
C ARG A 75 9.41 8.56 -24.83
N ILE A 76 8.55 7.63 -24.41
CA ILE A 76 7.11 7.89 -24.21
C ILE A 76 6.90 9.01 -23.19
N GLU A 77 7.64 8.99 -22.07
CA GLU A 77 7.57 10.05 -21.06
C GLU A 77 8.02 11.42 -21.60
N ALA A 78 9.00 11.46 -22.49
CA ALA A 78 9.41 12.69 -23.16
C ALA A 78 8.30 13.22 -24.10
N ASP A 79 7.66 12.33 -24.85
CA ASP A 79 6.56 12.67 -25.77
C ASP A 79 5.33 13.19 -25.01
N ILE A 80 4.98 12.58 -23.87
CA ILE A 80 3.92 13.06 -22.96
C ILE A 80 4.22 14.50 -22.52
N ARG A 81 5.43 14.75 -21.98
CA ARG A 81 5.84 16.09 -21.52
C ARG A 81 5.82 17.13 -22.64
N GLN A 82 6.04 16.73 -23.89
CA GLN A 82 5.97 17.62 -25.05
C GLN A 82 4.52 17.93 -25.44
N LEU A 83 3.64 16.93 -25.46
CA LEU A 83 2.22 17.10 -25.75
C LEU A 83 1.52 17.96 -24.69
N GLU A 84 1.82 17.76 -23.41
CA GLU A 84 1.29 18.60 -22.33
C GLU A 84 1.62 20.09 -22.52
N ARG A 85 2.84 20.41 -22.97
CA ARG A 85 3.22 21.80 -23.29
C ARG A 85 2.44 22.34 -24.49
N THR A 86 2.21 21.48 -25.48
CA THR A 86 1.46 21.82 -26.68
C THR A 86 0.00 22.12 -26.34
N VAL A 87 -0.67 21.25 -25.58
CA VAL A 87 -2.05 21.45 -25.09
C VAL A 87 -2.16 22.76 -24.31
N ARG A 88 -1.28 22.98 -23.33
CA ARG A 88 -1.23 24.25 -22.57
C ARG A 88 -1.09 25.48 -23.46
N SER A 89 -0.27 25.40 -24.51
CA SER A 89 -0.09 26.52 -25.45
C SER A 89 -1.33 26.76 -26.32
N LEU A 90 -2.08 25.71 -26.67
CA LEU A 90 -3.31 25.81 -27.46
C LEU A 90 -4.47 26.34 -26.61
N ASP A 91 -4.59 25.89 -25.37
CA ASP A 91 -5.56 26.43 -24.40
C ASP A 91 -5.31 27.93 -24.18
N ALA A 92 -4.05 28.35 -23.97
CA ALA A 92 -3.71 29.77 -23.85
C ALA A 92 -4.02 30.59 -25.11
N LYS A 93 -3.97 29.97 -26.31
CA LYS A 93 -4.39 30.62 -27.57
C LYS A 93 -5.91 30.76 -27.65
N LEU A 94 -6.67 29.76 -27.19
CA LEU A 94 -8.14 29.84 -27.12
C LEU A 94 -8.60 30.95 -26.17
N GLU A 95 -7.94 31.10 -25.02
CA GLU A 95 -8.22 32.17 -24.06
C GLU A 95 -7.84 33.55 -24.63
N ARG A 96 -6.63 33.70 -25.19
CA ARG A 96 -6.19 34.98 -25.78
C ARG A 96 -7.03 35.44 -26.97
N SER A 97 -7.71 34.52 -27.65
CA SER A 97 -8.56 34.85 -28.81
C SER A 97 -10.05 35.01 -28.45
N ASP A 98 -10.39 35.04 -27.15
CA ASP A 98 -11.74 35.17 -26.63
C ASP A 98 -12.73 34.21 -27.32
N CYS A 99 -12.28 32.98 -27.53
CA CYS A 99 -13.10 31.95 -28.17
C CYS A 99 -14.17 31.37 -27.25
N TYR A 100 -14.13 31.69 -25.96
CA TYR A 100 -15.13 31.26 -24.98
C TYR A 100 -15.99 32.45 -24.54
N GLU A 101 -17.30 32.33 -24.75
CA GLU A 101 -18.27 33.28 -24.24
C GLU A 101 -18.94 32.69 -23.00
N TRP A 102 -19.07 33.51 -21.95
CA TRP A 102 -19.82 33.14 -20.76
C TRP A 102 -21.30 33.43 -21.00
N PHE A 103 -22.11 32.38 -21.05
CA PHE A 103 -23.58 32.50 -21.11
C PHE A 103 -24.19 31.78 -19.91
N LEU A 104 -24.81 32.55 -19.01
CA LEU A 104 -25.59 32.11 -17.83
C LEU A 104 -25.05 30.81 -17.20
N PHE A 105 -23.93 30.94 -16.47
CA PHE A 105 -23.24 29.88 -15.74
C PHE A 105 -22.51 28.81 -16.58
N SER A 106 -22.47 28.92 -17.91
CA SER A 106 -21.75 27.99 -18.78
C SER A 106 -20.73 28.69 -19.71
N LYS A 107 -19.56 28.07 -19.86
CA LYS A 107 -18.51 28.47 -20.80
C LYS A 107 -18.84 27.83 -22.16
N GLN A 108 -19.39 28.61 -23.09
CA GLN A 108 -19.74 28.13 -24.44
C GLN A 108 -18.67 28.52 -25.45
N LEU A 109 -18.36 27.63 -26.39
CA LEU A 109 -17.42 27.92 -27.48
C LEU A 109 -18.11 28.79 -28.54
N ARG A 110 -17.47 29.90 -28.90
CA ARG A 110 -17.94 30.83 -29.92
C ARG A 110 -17.95 30.16 -31.30
N ASN A 111 -19.05 30.30 -32.05
CA ASN A 111 -19.24 29.64 -33.35
C ASN A 111 -18.49 30.35 -34.50
N SER A 112 -17.17 30.47 -34.37
CA SER A 112 -16.27 30.96 -35.43
C SER A 112 -15.42 29.81 -35.96
N ARG A 113 -15.09 29.79 -37.26
CA ARG A 113 -14.23 28.73 -37.85
C ARG A 113 -12.90 28.60 -37.11
N LYS A 114 -12.22 29.72 -36.86
CA LYS A 114 -10.95 29.75 -36.12
C LYS A 114 -11.05 29.13 -34.71
N CYS A 115 -12.11 29.44 -33.97
CA CYS A 115 -12.31 28.91 -32.63
C CYS A 115 -12.67 27.42 -32.64
N ARG A 116 -13.45 26.99 -33.63
CA ARG A 116 -13.78 25.57 -33.82
C ARG A 116 -12.56 24.75 -34.20
N ASP A 117 -11.69 25.27 -35.05
CA ASP A 117 -10.46 24.58 -35.46
C ASP A 117 -9.47 24.48 -34.29
N LEU A 118 -9.26 25.57 -33.53
CA LEU A 118 -8.42 25.53 -32.32
C LEU A 118 -8.97 24.58 -31.24
N SER A 119 -10.29 24.54 -31.05
CA SER A 119 -10.90 23.60 -30.11
C SER A 119 -10.72 22.15 -30.56
N ARG A 120 -10.80 21.87 -31.86
CA ARG A 120 -10.51 20.53 -32.40
C ARG A 120 -9.05 20.15 -32.17
N ASP A 121 -8.11 21.07 -32.42
CA ASP A 121 -6.69 20.83 -32.20
C ASP A 121 -6.41 20.48 -30.73
N VAL A 122 -7.03 21.18 -29.77
CA VAL A 122 -6.89 20.87 -28.34
C VAL A 122 -7.38 19.45 -28.04
N GLU A 123 -8.59 19.11 -28.49
CA GLU A 123 -9.17 17.79 -28.23
C GLU A 123 -8.37 16.65 -28.91
N ASP A 124 -7.85 16.88 -30.11
CA ASP A 124 -7.00 15.91 -30.80
C ASP A 124 -5.66 15.70 -30.06
N ASN A 125 -5.05 16.76 -29.55
CA ASN A 125 -3.82 16.64 -28.75
C ASN A 125 -4.07 15.98 -27.39
N LYS A 126 -5.22 16.24 -26.75
CA LYS A 126 -5.63 15.54 -25.52
C LYS A 126 -5.85 14.05 -25.75
N ARG A 127 -6.47 13.66 -26.88
CA ARG A 127 -6.63 12.24 -27.25
C ARG A 127 -5.29 11.55 -27.46
N LYS A 128 -4.34 12.23 -28.12
CA LYS A 128 -2.97 11.72 -28.28
C LYS A 128 -2.26 11.54 -26.93
N LEU A 129 -2.39 12.52 -26.04
CA LEU A 129 -1.87 12.44 -24.68
C LEU A 129 -2.43 11.22 -23.93
N ALA A 130 -3.76 11.07 -23.92
CA ALA A 130 -4.42 9.93 -23.27
C ALA A 130 -3.97 8.58 -23.87
N GLY A 131 -3.73 8.53 -25.18
CA GLY A 131 -3.18 7.36 -25.85
C GLY A 131 -1.78 6.99 -25.35
N LEU A 132 -0.87 7.95 -25.26
CA LEU A 132 0.49 7.72 -24.75
C LEU A 132 0.50 7.39 -23.26
N GLU A 133 -0.38 7.99 -22.46
CA GLU A 133 -0.53 7.66 -21.05
C GLU A 133 -1.03 6.22 -20.86
N ALA A 134 -2.00 5.78 -21.67
CA ALA A 134 -2.47 4.40 -21.67
C ALA A 134 -1.35 3.42 -22.10
N GLU A 135 -0.56 3.76 -23.12
CA GLU A 135 0.60 2.97 -23.54
C GLU A 135 1.66 2.87 -22.43
N ARG A 136 1.95 4.01 -21.76
CA ARG A 136 2.85 4.05 -20.59
C ARG A 136 2.35 3.15 -19.48
N GLN A 137 1.06 3.22 -19.14
CA GLN A 137 0.44 2.36 -18.13
C GLN A 137 0.47 0.90 -18.55
N GLN A 138 0.30 0.59 -19.83
CA GLN A 138 0.39 -0.77 -20.34
C GLN A 138 1.81 -1.33 -20.21
N ILE A 139 2.85 -0.56 -20.55
CA ILE A 139 4.26 -0.97 -20.40
C ILE A 139 4.64 -1.09 -18.92
N GLN A 140 4.11 -0.22 -18.06
CA GLN A 140 4.33 -0.29 -16.62
C GLN A 140 3.58 -1.46 -15.97
N SER A 141 2.36 -1.78 -16.42
CA SER A 141 1.58 -2.93 -15.91
C SER A 141 2.02 -4.27 -16.50
N SER A 142 2.50 -4.27 -17.74
CA SER A 142 3.23 -5.38 -18.35
C SER A 142 4.70 -5.38 -17.97
N SER A 143 5.11 -4.61 -16.95
CA SER A 143 6.48 -4.66 -16.48
C SER A 143 6.74 -6.08 -16.01
N GLY A 144 7.46 -6.83 -16.86
CA GLY A 144 7.82 -8.23 -16.65
C GLY A 144 8.63 -8.46 -15.38
N GLN A 145 8.86 -7.44 -14.54
CA GLN A 145 9.47 -7.57 -13.23
C GLN A 145 8.61 -8.45 -12.31
N SER A 146 7.28 -8.27 -12.27
CA SER A 146 6.42 -9.11 -11.41
C SER A 146 6.42 -10.58 -11.83
N TYR A 147 6.34 -10.84 -13.14
CA TYR A 147 6.36 -12.20 -13.68
C TYR A 147 7.76 -12.83 -13.63
N GLN A 148 8.82 -12.05 -13.87
CA GLN A 148 10.22 -12.50 -13.72
C GLN A 148 10.53 -12.88 -12.27
N ASP A 149 10.04 -12.11 -11.30
CA ASP A 149 10.20 -12.40 -9.87
C ASP A 149 9.47 -13.67 -9.46
N GLU A 150 8.29 -13.93 -10.03
CA GLU A 150 7.57 -15.18 -9.83
C GLU A 150 8.34 -16.39 -10.36
N ILE A 151 8.94 -16.27 -11.55
CA ILE A 151 9.78 -17.33 -12.14
C ILE A 151 11.02 -17.58 -11.28
N ILE A 152 11.70 -16.55 -10.80
CA ILE A 152 12.88 -16.68 -9.91
C ILE A 152 12.48 -17.34 -8.59
N ARG A 153 11.33 -16.97 -8.01
CA ARG A 153 10.81 -17.61 -6.79
C ARG A 153 10.43 -19.08 -7.03
N ALA A 154 9.90 -19.40 -8.21
CA ALA A 154 9.63 -20.78 -8.62
C ALA A 154 10.93 -21.60 -8.78
N LEU A 155 11.97 -21.02 -9.39
CA LEU A 155 13.30 -21.62 -9.51
C LEU A 155 13.90 -21.89 -8.12
N ALA A 156 13.80 -20.93 -7.19
CA ALA A 156 14.29 -21.07 -5.82
C ALA A 156 13.57 -22.19 -5.05
N ARG A 157 12.23 -22.27 -5.16
CA ARG A 157 11.41 -23.31 -4.49
C ARG A 157 11.65 -24.72 -5.01
N ASN A 158 12.00 -24.86 -6.30
CA ASN A 158 12.31 -26.15 -6.92
C ASN A 158 13.80 -26.52 -6.80
N GLY A 159 14.63 -25.68 -6.17
CA GLY A 159 16.04 -25.99 -5.92
C GLY A 159 16.92 -25.92 -7.18
N CYS A 160 16.53 -25.13 -8.17
CA CYS A 160 17.18 -25.06 -9.48
C CYS A 160 18.55 -24.34 -9.51
N GLY A 161 19.10 -24.00 -8.34
CA GLY A 161 20.40 -23.33 -8.20
C GLY A 161 20.46 -22.44 -6.95
N SER A 162 21.63 -22.38 -6.31
CA SER A 162 21.85 -21.52 -5.13
C SER A 162 21.76 -20.03 -5.47
N SER A 163 22.16 -19.65 -6.69
CA SER A 163 22.05 -18.28 -7.21
C SER A 163 20.60 -17.78 -7.22
N TYR A 164 19.63 -18.60 -7.63
CA TYR A 164 18.22 -18.22 -7.63
C TYR A 164 17.65 -18.12 -6.22
N GLN A 165 18.14 -18.94 -5.28
CA GLN A 165 17.75 -18.86 -3.87
C GLN A 165 18.25 -17.57 -3.22
N GLU A 166 19.48 -17.16 -3.52
CA GLU A 166 20.04 -15.88 -3.07
C GLU A 166 19.34 -14.69 -3.75
N GLU A 167 19.10 -14.75 -5.06
CA GLU A 167 18.41 -13.69 -5.81
C GLU A 167 16.96 -13.52 -5.33
N ALA A 168 16.25 -14.62 -5.09
CA ALA A 168 14.90 -14.57 -4.51
C ALA A 168 14.90 -13.88 -3.14
N ARG A 169 15.89 -14.18 -2.27
CA ARG A 169 16.04 -13.50 -0.97
C ARG A 169 16.40 -12.03 -1.11
N ARG A 170 17.29 -11.69 -2.05
CA ARG A 170 17.69 -10.29 -2.31
C ARG A 170 16.52 -9.45 -2.82
N ARG A 171 15.71 -9.98 -3.75
CA ARG A 171 14.53 -9.29 -4.29
C ARG A 171 13.41 -9.12 -3.27
N ASP A 172 13.25 -10.09 -2.38
CA ASP A 172 12.34 -10.02 -1.22
C ASP A 172 12.79 -8.95 -0.22
N SER A 173 14.11 -8.76 -0.07
CA SER A 173 14.73 -7.78 0.84
C SER A 173 14.94 -6.37 0.27
N SER A 174 14.55 -6.11 -0.99
CA SER A 174 14.89 -4.85 -1.66
C SER A 174 14.06 -3.68 -1.09
N PRO A 175 14.71 -2.60 -0.56
CA PRO A 175 14.05 -1.53 0.21
C PRO A 175 13.17 -0.62 -0.65
N PHE A 176 13.27 -0.70 -1.98
CA PHE A 176 12.39 0.01 -2.91
C PHE A 176 11.21 -0.85 -3.40
N SER A 177 11.31 -2.18 -3.30
CA SER A 177 10.14 -3.05 -3.45
C SER A 177 9.12 -2.68 -2.36
N GLY A 178 9.57 -2.49 -1.11
CA GLY A 178 8.74 -2.09 0.03
C GLY A 178 8.14 -0.67 0.03
N LEU A 179 8.37 0.18 -0.99
CA LEU A 179 7.75 1.53 -1.09
C LEU A 179 6.51 1.54 -2.01
N TRP A 180 6.36 0.50 -2.84
CA TRP A 180 5.15 0.22 -3.64
C TRP A 180 4.63 -1.22 -3.39
N GLN A 181 5.22 -1.90 -2.40
CA GLN A 181 4.88 -3.21 -1.85
C GLN A 181 4.97 -3.08 -0.33
N ASP A 182 4.24 -2.11 0.22
CA ASP A 182 4.00 -2.00 1.66
C ASP A 182 3.31 -3.31 2.11
N GLU A 183 3.70 -4.05 3.14
CA GLU A 183 4.54 -3.74 4.29
C GLU A 183 4.83 -5.08 4.98
N ASP A 184 5.87 -5.83 4.59
CA ASP A 184 6.28 -7.04 5.33
C ASP A 184 7.72 -7.47 5.02
N SER A 185 8.67 -7.04 5.86
CA SER A 185 9.48 -7.99 6.64
C SER A 185 10.56 -7.29 7.46
N GLY A 186 10.44 -7.48 8.77
CA GLY A 186 11.38 -7.03 9.79
C GLY A 186 11.38 -7.92 11.03
N GLY A 187 11.53 -9.23 10.83
CA GLY A 187 12.36 -10.11 11.68
C GLY A 187 11.99 -10.41 13.15
N SER A 188 11.50 -11.64 13.34
CA SER A 188 11.81 -12.58 14.43
C SER A 188 11.03 -12.51 15.75
N GLY A 189 10.11 -13.46 15.92
CA GLY A 189 9.51 -13.85 17.20
C GLY A 189 8.20 -14.59 16.98
N GLY A 190 8.20 -15.92 17.18
CA GLY A 190 7.15 -16.82 16.72
C GLY A 190 5.74 -16.61 17.28
N GLY A 191 4.76 -17.19 16.58
CA GLY A 191 3.42 -17.45 17.11
C GLY A 191 2.31 -17.32 16.09
N ALA A 192 1.44 -18.33 16.08
CA ALA A 192 0.09 -18.35 15.52
C ALA A 192 -0.08 -18.39 13.99
N ARG A 193 -0.40 -19.61 13.55
CA ARG A 193 -1.09 -19.93 12.30
C ARG A 193 -2.46 -19.25 12.26
N TYR A 194 -2.64 -18.25 11.40
CA TYR A 194 -3.93 -17.91 10.83
C TYR A 194 -3.70 -17.53 9.38
N ASN A 195 -4.41 -18.19 8.46
CA ASN A 195 -4.36 -17.93 7.02
C ASN A 195 -4.82 -16.50 6.72
N ALA A 196 -3.91 -15.53 6.83
CA ALA A 196 -4.11 -14.18 6.31
C ALA A 196 -3.91 -14.25 4.79
N LEU A 197 -4.98 -13.98 4.05
CA LEU A 197 -4.88 -13.68 2.63
C LEU A 197 -3.87 -12.51 2.47
N PRO A 198 -3.04 -12.48 1.40
CA PRO A 198 -2.01 -11.44 1.19
C PRO A 198 -2.56 -10.01 1.01
N PHE A 199 -3.87 -9.80 1.23
CA PHE A 199 -4.59 -8.53 1.16
C PHE A 199 -5.52 -8.29 2.37
N ALA A 200 -5.42 -9.11 3.43
CA ALA A 200 -6.27 -8.99 4.60
C ALA A 200 -5.80 -7.84 5.49
N THR A 201 -6.26 -6.64 5.16
CA THR A 201 -6.19 -5.49 6.08
C THR A 201 -7.22 -5.65 7.19
N TYR A 202 -7.14 -4.82 8.23
CA TYR A 202 -8.13 -4.79 9.29
C TYR A 202 -8.79 -3.42 9.37
N ARG A 203 -10.05 -3.41 9.78
CA ARG A 203 -10.73 -2.23 10.28
C ARG A 203 -10.67 -2.26 11.79
N THR A 204 -10.17 -1.19 12.39
CA THR A 204 -10.16 -1.02 13.83
C THR A 204 -11.28 -0.09 14.25
N VAL A 205 -11.97 -0.46 15.31
CA VAL A 205 -13.15 0.21 15.82
C VAL A 205 -13.02 0.32 17.33
N CYS A 206 -13.21 1.53 17.83
CA CYS A 206 -13.22 1.78 19.27
C CYS A 206 -14.62 1.50 19.81
N VAL A 207 -14.73 0.61 20.79
CA VAL A 207 -15.98 0.21 21.43
C VAL A 207 -16.01 0.73 22.85
N ARG A 208 -17.05 1.50 23.17
CA ARG A 208 -17.31 1.98 24.52
C ARG A 208 -17.96 0.88 25.36
N LEU A 209 -17.34 0.53 26.49
CA LEU A 209 -17.72 -0.66 27.26
C LEU A 209 -19.04 -0.49 28.03
N CYS A 210 -19.49 0.73 28.27
CA CYS A 210 -20.64 0.98 29.12
C CYS A 210 -22.00 0.87 28.41
N ASP A 211 -22.05 0.99 27.08
CA ASP A 211 -23.26 0.87 26.24
C ASP A 211 -23.02 0.16 24.89
N GLY A 212 -21.79 -0.29 24.64
CA GLY A 212 -21.39 -0.98 23.41
C GLY A 212 -21.37 -0.09 22.18
N TYR A 213 -21.50 1.23 22.28
CA TYR A 213 -21.37 2.11 21.12
C TYR A 213 -19.98 1.97 20.50
N TYR A 214 -19.90 2.02 19.17
CA TYR A 214 -18.66 1.85 18.46
C TYR A 214 -18.46 2.91 17.37
N PHE A 215 -17.21 3.32 17.17
CA PHE A 215 -16.83 4.27 16.11
C PHE A 215 -15.51 3.85 15.45
N PRO A 216 -15.34 4.07 14.13
CA PRO A 216 -14.13 3.65 13.43
C PRO A 216 -12.91 4.45 13.91
N VAL A 217 -11.78 3.77 14.06
CA VAL A 217 -10.47 4.38 14.28
C VAL A 217 -9.70 4.39 12.97
N SER A 218 -9.51 3.21 12.36
CA SER A 218 -8.85 3.05 11.07
C SER A 218 -9.69 2.17 10.13
N PHE A 219 -9.83 2.59 8.88
CA PHE A 219 -10.61 1.87 7.86
C PHE A 219 -9.82 0.77 7.13
N SER A 220 -8.49 0.84 7.23
CA SER A 220 -7.55 -0.12 6.67
C SER A 220 -6.25 0.05 7.42
N THR A 221 -5.86 -0.95 8.20
CA THR A 221 -4.65 -0.92 9.01
C THR A 221 -4.10 -2.34 9.20
N LEU A 222 -2.85 -2.43 9.63
CA LEU A 222 -2.13 -3.66 9.89
C LEU A 222 -2.00 -3.88 11.42
N PRO A 223 -1.83 -5.13 11.90
CA PRO A 223 -1.74 -5.43 13.33
C PRO A 223 -0.65 -4.66 14.10
N ASN A 224 0.45 -4.32 13.44
CA ASN A 224 1.53 -3.50 14.00
C ASN A 224 1.09 -2.09 14.43
N HIS A 225 0.01 -1.55 13.86
CA HIS A 225 -0.53 -0.24 14.23
C HIS A 225 -1.68 -0.32 15.26
N PHE A 226 -2.08 -1.52 15.70
CA PHE A 226 -3.18 -1.68 16.67
C PHE A 226 -2.89 -1.00 18.01
N GLN A 227 -1.64 -0.98 18.45
CA GLN A 227 -1.25 -0.30 19.68
C GLN A 227 -1.52 1.21 19.61
N ARG A 228 -1.11 1.85 18.50
CA ARG A 228 -1.40 3.26 18.23
C ARG A 228 -2.91 3.50 18.16
N ASP A 229 -3.65 2.64 17.47
CA ASP A 229 -5.10 2.76 17.37
C ASP A 229 -5.80 2.60 18.72
N SER A 230 -5.23 1.82 19.65
CA SER A 230 -5.74 1.64 21.01
C SER A 230 -5.58 2.92 21.83
N GLU A 231 -4.42 3.57 21.72
CA GLU A 231 -4.16 4.87 22.35
C GLU A 231 -5.08 5.98 21.79
N VAL A 232 -5.30 5.97 20.47
CA VAL A 232 -6.25 6.87 19.81
C VAL A 232 -7.69 6.61 20.27
N CYS A 233 -8.09 5.34 20.42
CA CYS A 233 -9.39 4.96 20.94
C CYS A 233 -9.62 5.51 22.37
N GLN A 234 -8.64 5.30 23.26
CA GLN A 234 -8.73 5.73 24.65
C GLN A 234 -8.71 7.27 24.79
N SER A 235 -7.86 7.96 24.03
CA SER A 235 -7.77 9.43 24.10
C SER A 235 -9.02 10.15 23.57
N LYS A 236 -9.80 9.50 22.70
CA LYS A 236 -11.02 10.07 22.11
C LYS A 236 -12.25 9.98 23.03
N CYS A 237 -12.20 9.21 24.10
CA CYS A 237 -13.38 8.91 24.90
C CYS A 237 -13.09 9.03 26.40
N ALA A 238 -13.86 9.86 27.11
CA ALA A 238 -13.80 9.95 28.57
C ALA A 238 -14.28 8.65 29.26
N ALA A 239 -15.25 7.95 28.65
CA ALA A 239 -15.72 6.66 29.11
C ALA A 239 -14.74 5.52 28.77
N PRO A 240 -14.71 4.43 29.56
CA PRO A 240 -13.85 3.29 29.27
C PRO A 240 -14.21 2.69 27.91
N ALA A 241 -13.22 2.66 27.03
CA ALA A 241 -13.33 2.15 25.68
C ALA A 241 -12.16 1.20 25.36
N GLN A 242 -12.41 0.25 24.47
CA GLN A 242 -11.47 -0.77 24.08
C GLN A 242 -11.45 -0.91 22.56
N LEU A 243 -10.28 -1.22 22.00
CA LEU A 243 -10.12 -1.41 20.57
C LEU A 243 -10.57 -2.81 20.16
N TYR A 244 -11.42 -2.87 19.14
CA TYR A 244 -11.81 -4.08 18.44
C TYR A 244 -11.37 -4.00 16.99
N TYR A 245 -11.22 -5.15 16.35
CA TYR A 245 -10.87 -5.22 14.94
C TYR A 245 -11.61 -6.34 14.22
N TYR A 246 -11.78 -6.18 12.91
CA TYR A 246 -12.30 -7.22 12.03
C TYR A 246 -11.65 -7.12 10.64
N GLN A 247 -11.71 -8.22 9.88
CA GLN A 247 -11.04 -8.34 8.59
C GLN A 247 -11.65 -7.42 7.52
N ASN A 248 -10.81 -6.83 6.69
CA ASN A 248 -11.17 -5.97 5.57
C ASN A 248 -10.41 -6.41 4.31
N PRO A 249 -11.10 -6.78 3.21
CA PRO A 249 -12.55 -6.78 3.00
C PRO A 249 -13.27 -7.98 3.64
N GLY A 250 -14.60 -7.95 3.66
CA GLY A 250 -15.45 -9.12 3.93
C GLY A 250 -15.84 -9.37 5.40
N GLY A 251 -15.14 -8.78 6.37
CA GLY A 251 -15.55 -8.84 7.77
C GLY A 251 -16.64 -7.82 8.12
N ALA A 252 -17.36 -8.09 9.20
CA ALA A 252 -18.46 -7.28 9.69
C ALA A 252 -18.32 -7.00 11.20
N VAL A 253 -19.07 -6.01 11.69
CA VAL A 253 -18.97 -5.52 13.07
C VAL A 253 -19.38 -6.58 14.11
N ASP A 254 -20.28 -7.49 13.76
CA ASP A 254 -20.69 -8.62 14.61
C ASP A 254 -19.58 -9.68 14.79
N GLN A 255 -18.59 -9.68 13.91
CA GLN A 255 -17.44 -10.59 13.92
C GLN A 255 -16.19 -9.97 14.53
N MET A 256 -16.26 -8.71 14.99
CA MET A 256 -15.08 -8.04 15.53
C MET A 256 -14.67 -8.63 16.88
N VAL A 257 -13.36 -8.69 17.11
CA VAL A 257 -12.75 -9.21 18.32
C VAL A 257 -11.91 -8.14 18.99
N ALA A 258 -11.83 -8.17 20.32
CA ALA A 258 -11.04 -7.19 21.06
C ALA A 258 -9.55 -7.48 20.85
N VAL A 259 -8.74 -6.43 20.72
CA VAL A 259 -7.29 -6.56 20.51
C VAL A 259 -6.60 -7.25 21.70
N ASP A 260 -7.05 -6.97 22.92
CA ASP A 260 -6.33 -7.42 24.13
C ASP A 260 -6.55 -8.90 24.46
N ASN A 261 -7.77 -9.41 24.24
CA ASN A 261 -8.16 -10.76 24.70
C ASN A 261 -8.84 -11.62 23.63
N ASN A 262 -8.96 -11.13 22.39
CA ASN A 262 -9.63 -11.79 21.27
C ASN A 262 -11.09 -12.20 21.54
N GLU A 263 -11.77 -11.54 22.49
CA GLU A 263 -13.19 -11.79 22.73
C GLU A 263 -14.05 -11.11 21.67
N LEU A 264 -15.04 -11.86 21.16
CA LEU A 264 -16.03 -11.34 20.22
C LEU A 264 -16.83 -10.21 20.85
N TYR A 265 -17.08 -9.15 20.07
CA TYR A 265 -17.92 -8.04 20.48
C TYR A 265 -19.32 -8.49 20.90
N THR A 266 -19.90 -9.49 20.24
CA THR A 266 -21.21 -10.05 20.59
C THR A 266 -21.25 -10.71 21.98
N LYS A 267 -20.10 -11.04 22.59
CA LYS A 267 -20.03 -11.54 23.97
C LYS A 267 -20.06 -10.42 25.02
N LEU A 268 -19.83 -9.17 24.63
CA LEU A 268 -19.92 -8.03 25.54
C LEU A 268 -21.37 -7.87 26.01
N LYS A 269 -21.61 -7.79 27.33
CA LYS A 269 -22.96 -7.66 27.89
C LYS A 269 -23.73 -6.44 27.37
N THR A 270 -23.00 -5.40 27.00
CA THR A 270 -23.52 -4.13 26.49
C THR A 270 -23.48 -4.05 24.96
N ALA A 271 -23.13 -5.13 24.25
CA ALA A 271 -23.08 -5.15 22.79
C ALA A 271 -24.41 -4.66 22.18
N PHE A 272 -24.31 -3.71 21.25
CA PHE A 272 -25.44 -3.09 20.56
C PHE A 272 -26.50 -2.43 21.47
N LEU A 273 -26.24 -2.21 22.77
CA LEU A 273 -27.22 -1.64 23.70
C LEU A 273 -27.61 -0.21 23.29
N TYR A 274 -26.63 0.58 22.82
CA TYR A 274 -26.83 1.92 22.28
C TYR A 274 -27.87 2.02 21.14
N ARG A 275 -28.21 0.90 20.48
CA ARG A 275 -29.25 0.86 19.43
C ARG A 275 -30.67 0.75 20.02
N LYS A 276 -30.80 0.34 21.27
CA LYS A 276 -32.08 0.09 21.95
C LYS A 276 -32.41 1.20 22.95
N GLU A 277 -31.42 1.67 23.70
CA GLU A 277 -31.60 2.69 24.72
C GLU A 277 -30.38 3.60 24.85
N TYR A 278 -30.61 4.81 25.36
CA TYR A 278 -29.56 5.76 25.67
C TYR A 278 -29.16 5.62 27.15
N VAL A 279 -27.92 5.17 27.40
CA VAL A 279 -27.39 5.03 28.77
C VAL A 279 -26.86 6.38 29.25
N GLN A 280 -27.53 6.98 30.23
CA GLN A 280 -27.08 8.25 30.82
C GLN A 280 -25.70 8.10 31.48
N GLY A 281 -24.83 9.09 31.27
CA GLY A 281 -23.46 9.07 31.80
C GLY A 281 -22.45 8.30 30.94
N CYS A 282 -22.87 7.69 29.82
CA CYS A 282 -22.01 7.04 28.84
C CYS A 282 -21.74 7.97 27.65
N SER A 283 -20.68 8.78 27.73
CA SER A 283 -20.28 9.68 26.63
C SER A 283 -18.77 9.66 26.41
N CYS A 284 -18.35 9.91 25.16
CA CYS A 284 -16.95 10.24 24.87
C CYS A 284 -16.63 11.69 25.22
N LYS A 285 -17.63 12.55 25.37
CA LYS A 285 -17.45 13.93 25.81
C LYS A 285 -17.35 13.97 27.33
N GLN A 286 -16.32 14.66 27.83
CA GLN A 286 -16.05 14.80 29.26
C GLN A 286 -17.24 15.36 30.06
N ALA A 287 -17.96 16.34 29.51
CA ALA A 287 -19.08 17.00 30.19
C ALA A 287 -20.31 16.09 30.39
N GLU A 288 -20.44 15.04 29.59
CA GLU A 288 -21.58 14.12 29.60
C GLU A 288 -21.23 12.78 30.27
N TYR A 289 -19.95 12.52 30.55
CA TYR A 289 -19.49 11.28 31.17
C TYR A 289 -19.66 11.35 32.70
N LEU A 290 -20.38 10.37 33.26
CA LEU A 290 -20.53 10.20 34.69
C LEU A 290 -19.89 8.86 35.09
N PRO A 291 -18.76 8.85 35.82
CA PRO A 291 -18.15 7.60 36.23
C PRO A 291 -19.10 6.88 37.19
N LYS A 292 -19.22 5.54 37.04
CA LYS A 292 -20.14 4.69 37.81
C LYS A 292 -19.97 4.80 39.34
N SER A 293 -18.84 5.31 39.83
CA SER A 293 -18.59 5.65 41.24
C SER A 293 -19.42 6.83 41.76
N THR A 294 -20.07 7.60 40.88
CA THR A 294 -20.84 8.82 41.21
C THR A 294 -22.35 8.62 41.06
N MET A 295 -22.79 7.40 40.75
CA MET A 295 -24.22 7.08 40.67
C MET A 295 -24.78 6.86 42.08
N PRO A 296 -25.82 7.60 42.51
CA PRO A 296 -26.49 7.31 43.78
C PRO A 296 -27.23 5.97 43.65
N GLY A 297 -26.60 4.89 44.11
CA GLY A 297 -27.16 3.53 44.08
C GLY A 297 -26.17 2.37 43.91
N ALA A 298 -24.88 2.63 43.66
CA ALA A 298 -23.88 1.56 43.61
C ALA A 298 -23.52 1.10 45.04
N LYS A 299 -24.10 -0.02 45.48
CA LYS A 299 -23.65 -0.73 46.70
C LYS A 299 -22.16 -1.06 46.54
N GLN A 300 -21.33 -0.47 47.39
CA GLN A 300 -19.89 -0.70 47.47
C GLN A 300 -19.63 -2.17 47.79
N ALA A 301 -19.04 -2.91 46.85
CA ALA A 301 -18.37 -4.16 47.16
C ALA A 301 -17.02 -3.81 47.80
N GLN A 302 -16.98 -3.90 49.12
CA GLN A 302 -15.77 -3.87 49.92
C GLN A 302 -14.95 -5.12 49.62
N ASN A 303 -13.72 -4.94 49.14
CA ASN A 303 -12.50 -5.60 49.64
C ASN A 303 -11.35 -5.40 48.65
N PHE A 304 -10.54 -4.37 48.88
CA PHE A 304 -9.12 -4.42 48.58
C PHE A 304 -8.38 -3.97 49.84
N GLY A 305 -7.60 -4.90 50.38
CA GLY A 305 -6.96 -4.81 51.69
C GLY A 305 -6.04 -3.59 51.80
N THR A 306 -6.29 -2.82 52.85
CA THR A 306 -5.38 -1.80 53.36
C THR A 306 -4.24 -2.51 54.07
N GLN A 307 -3.03 -2.51 53.48
CA GLN A 307 -1.80 -2.68 54.24
C GLN A 307 -1.13 -1.31 54.38
N SER A 308 -1.22 -0.79 55.59
CA SER A 308 -0.64 0.45 56.08
C SER A 308 0.87 0.29 56.31
N ILE A 309 1.67 1.22 55.79
CA ILE A 309 3.05 1.49 56.20
C ILE A 309 3.05 2.85 56.94
N PRO A 310 3.57 2.96 58.18
CA PRO A 310 3.57 4.23 58.89
C PRO A 310 4.88 5.02 58.66
N GLY A 311 4.71 6.32 58.41
CA GLY A 311 5.58 7.38 58.93
C GLY A 311 6.90 7.64 58.20
N GLN A 312 6.96 8.79 57.53
CA GLN A 312 7.87 9.87 57.93
C GLN A 312 7.56 11.17 57.16
N ALA A 313 7.39 12.25 57.92
CA ALA A 313 7.09 13.59 57.47
C ALA A 313 8.34 14.28 56.91
N LEU A 314 8.18 15.03 55.83
CA LEU A 314 9.16 15.99 55.32
C LEU A 314 8.76 17.40 55.78
N PRO A 315 9.67 18.18 56.41
CA PRO A 315 9.39 19.56 56.74
C PRO A 315 9.79 20.51 55.60
N SER A 316 9.01 21.57 55.46
CA SER A 316 9.28 22.76 54.67
C SER A 316 9.71 23.91 55.59
N VAL A 317 10.85 24.56 55.28
CA VAL A 317 11.32 25.94 55.62
C VAL A 317 12.77 26.02 55.11
N GLY A 318 13.37 27.10 54.60
CA GLY A 318 13.08 28.52 54.47
C GLY A 318 14.35 29.22 53.91
N ALA A 319 14.24 30.51 53.61
CA ALA A 319 15.12 31.43 52.85
C ALA A 319 16.60 31.69 53.29
N ALA A 320 17.30 32.45 52.43
CA ALA A 320 18.59 33.20 52.53
C ALA A 320 19.88 32.39 52.22
N ASP A 321 20.96 32.89 51.59
CA ASP A 321 21.51 34.24 51.37
C ASP A 321 22.51 34.22 50.16
N GLN A 322 23.06 35.39 49.85
CA GLN A 322 23.72 35.94 48.67
C GLN A 322 25.17 35.50 48.35
N ASP A 323 25.54 35.85 47.12
CA ASP A 323 26.80 36.49 46.66
C ASP A 323 28.00 35.61 46.25
N GLN A 324 28.35 35.64 44.95
CA GLN A 324 29.61 36.24 44.44
C GLN A 324 29.81 36.06 42.90
N ARG A 325 29.64 37.18 42.19
CA ARG A 325 30.46 37.81 41.11
C ARG A 325 31.38 36.98 40.19
N ARG A 326 31.18 37.14 38.86
CA ARG A 326 32.14 37.68 37.84
C ARG A 326 31.45 37.78 36.45
N SER A 327 31.13 38.98 35.94
CA SER A 327 31.87 39.79 34.91
C SER A 327 32.17 39.01 33.61
N GLY A 328 31.76 39.31 32.36
CA GLY A 328 31.11 40.39 31.55
C GLY A 328 31.37 40.02 30.06
N PRO A 329 31.17 40.85 28.99
CA PRO A 329 30.37 42.06 28.80
C PRO A 329 29.30 41.96 27.66
N ALA A 330 28.51 43.03 27.51
CA ALA A 330 27.38 43.19 26.58
C ALA A 330 27.72 44.09 25.36
N ALA A 331 26.94 43.93 24.27
CA ALA A 331 26.34 44.97 23.39
C ALA A 331 26.05 44.44 21.96
N PRO A 332 25.18 45.09 21.12
CA PRO A 332 23.97 45.84 21.43
C PRO A 332 22.74 45.43 20.56
N ALA A 333 21.56 45.88 21.00
CA ALA A 333 20.28 45.74 20.31
C ALA A 333 20.12 46.67 19.08
N ARG A 334 19.41 46.21 18.04
CA ARG A 334 18.78 47.05 17.01
C ARG A 334 17.43 46.48 16.57
N GLY A 335 16.40 47.33 16.66
CA GLY A 335 15.40 47.55 15.61
C GLY A 335 14.23 46.58 15.48
N LYS A 336 13.05 47.00 15.95
CA LYS A 336 11.74 46.54 15.42
C LYS A 336 11.46 47.20 14.05
N PRO A 337 10.72 46.52 13.16
CA PRO A 337 9.60 47.16 12.45
C PRO A 337 8.34 46.28 12.52
N GLN A 338 7.23 46.82 13.02
CA GLN A 338 6.10 47.41 12.27
C GLN A 338 5.17 46.35 11.65
N ILE A 339 3.93 46.42 12.14
CA ILE A 339 2.74 45.63 11.79
C ILE A 339 2.30 46.01 10.37
N GLY A 340 2.00 45.01 9.55
CA GLY A 340 1.37 45.18 8.23
C GLY A 340 0.27 44.14 8.06
N ASP A 341 -0.95 44.64 7.90
CA ASP A 341 -2.16 43.87 7.62
C ASP A 341 -2.03 43.04 6.34
N ALA A 342 -2.25 41.74 6.44
CA ALA A 342 -2.47 40.86 5.30
C ALA A 342 -3.88 40.28 5.40
N LEU A 343 -4.75 40.75 4.51
CA LEU A 343 -6.09 40.25 4.27
C LEU A 343 -6.03 38.80 3.76
N ASP A 344 -6.67 37.88 4.49
CA ASP A 344 -6.90 36.49 4.11
C ASP A 344 -7.96 36.37 2.99
N PRO A 345 -7.67 35.73 1.85
CA PRO A 345 -8.61 35.61 0.72
C PRO A 345 -9.54 34.37 0.78
N TRP A 346 -9.72 33.69 1.92
CA TRP A 346 -10.48 32.43 2.00
C TRP A 346 -11.70 32.47 2.96
N ARG A 347 -12.53 33.51 2.88
CA ARG A 347 -13.88 33.48 3.46
C ARG A 347 -14.97 33.41 2.37
N PRO A 348 -15.76 32.33 2.30
CA PRO A 348 -16.94 32.27 1.42
C PRO A 348 -18.05 33.18 1.99
N ARG A 349 -18.76 33.88 1.10
CA ARG A 349 -20.04 34.53 1.40
C ARG A 349 -21.18 33.54 1.28
#